data_AF-A0A839F2J5-F1
#
_entry.id   AF-A0A839F2J5-F1
#
_cell.length_a   1.000
_cell.length_b   1.000
_cell.length_c   1.000
_cell.angle_alpha   90.00
_cell.angle_beta   90.00
_cell.angle_gamma   90.00
#
_symmetry.space_group_name_H-M   'P 1'
#
loop_
_entity.id
_entity.type
_entity.pdbx_description
1 polymer ?
#
loop_
_entity_poly.entity_id
_entity_poly.type
_entity_poly.pdbx_seq_one_letter_code
_entity_poly.pdbx_strand_id
1 'polypeptide(L)'
;MRIRSAQQFPTMGVADTDDDDGIALSYALGIARFESPRGPAWFKEGHDDGTNNLALCLARSRDCVLLMSNSSNGESIFPQLIEATLGPVCFPWYWAGYIPFDHPEWKAPGAHPPCRRTGDGPA
;
A
#
# COMPACT_ATOMS: atom_id res chain seq x y z
N MET A 1 -2.52 -3.37 -15.35
CA MET A 1 -1.21 -4.02 -15.62
C MET A 1 -0.66 -4.51 -14.29
N ARG A 2 -0.16 -5.75 -14.20
CA ARG A 2 0.44 -6.29 -12.96
C ARG A 2 1.74 -5.55 -12.64
N ILE A 3 1.97 -5.27 -11.36
CA ILE A 3 3.21 -4.64 -10.88
C ILE A 3 4.21 -5.71 -10.44
N ARG A 4 5.48 -5.50 -10.76
CA ARG A 4 6.62 -6.37 -10.40
C ARG A 4 7.73 -5.64 -9.65
N SER A 5 7.67 -4.31 -9.56
CA SER A 5 8.68 -3.54 -8.84
C SER A 5 8.47 -3.69 -7.34
N ALA A 6 9.56 -3.79 -6.57
CA ALA A 6 9.49 -3.88 -5.10
C ALA A 6 8.89 -2.63 -4.45
N GLN A 7 9.13 -1.46 -5.05
CA GLN A 7 8.52 -0.20 -4.65
C GLN A 7 8.03 0.56 -5.88
N GLN A 8 7.18 1.56 -5.65
CA GLN A 8 6.67 2.45 -6.67
C GLN A 8 7.80 3.30 -7.28
N PHE A 9 8.78 3.69 -6.47
CA PHE A 9 9.98 4.40 -6.91
C PHE A 9 11.21 4.03 -6.08
N PRO A 10 12.41 3.97 -6.69
CA PRO A 10 12.64 3.92 -8.14
C PRO A 10 12.27 2.55 -8.71
N THR A 11 11.77 2.49 -9.95
CA THR A 11 11.49 1.22 -10.65
C THR A 11 12.64 0.74 -11.52
N MET A 12 13.50 1.64 -12.00
CA MET A 12 14.63 1.31 -12.87
C MET A 12 15.86 0.90 -12.05
N GLY A 13 16.53 -0.17 -12.48
CA GLY A 13 17.76 -0.65 -11.84
C GLY A 13 17.55 -1.44 -10.55
N VAL A 14 16.29 -1.69 -10.18
CA VAL A 14 15.89 -2.56 -9.06
C VAL A 14 15.40 -3.89 -9.64
N ALA A 15 15.71 -5.01 -8.98
CA ALA A 15 15.22 -6.31 -9.39
C ALA A 15 13.70 -6.41 -9.23
N ASP A 16 13.05 -7.14 -10.13
CA ASP A 16 11.64 -7.51 -10.00
C ASP A 16 11.43 -8.40 -8.76
N THR A 17 10.23 -8.35 -8.21
CA THR A 17 9.75 -9.17 -7.09
C THR A 17 8.37 -9.78 -7.40
N ASP A 18 8.00 -10.79 -6.62
CA ASP A 18 6.67 -11.38 -6.53
C ASP A 18 5.93 -11.03 -5.23
N ASP A 19 6.50 -10.15 -4.38
CA ASP A 19 5.95 -9.81 -3.06
C ASP A 19 4.46 -9.41 -3.13
N ASP A 20 4.04 -8.60 -4.10
CA ASP A 20 2.64 -8.14 -4.16
C ASP A 20 1.68 -9.08 -4.94
N ASP A 21 2.14 -10.25 -5.37
CA ASP A 21 1.31 -11.20 -6.12
C ASP A 21 0.13 -11.72 -5.29
N GLY A 22 0.33 -11.87 -3.98
CA GLY A 22 -0.70 -12.29 -3.03
C GLY A 22 -1.90 -11.34 -2.94
N ILE A 23 -1.71 -10.06 -3.29
CA ILE A 23 -2.78 -9.05 -3.34
C ILE A 23 -3.13 -8.65 -4.77
N ALA A 24 -2.56 -9.31 -5.79
CA ALA A 24 -2.77 -8.99 -7.21
C ALA A 24 -2.63 -7.47 -7.49
N LEU A 25 -1.57 -6.85 -6.95
CA LEU A 25 -1.33 -5.43 -7.13
C LEU A 25 -1.16 -5.08 -8.61
N SER A 26 -1.88 -4.04 -9.02
CA SER A 26 -1.95 -3.60 -10.41
C SER A 26 -2.17 -2.10 -10.49
N TYR A 27 -1.77 -1.52 -11.63
CA TYR A 27 -2.01 -0.11 -11.95
C TYR A 27 -2.64 0.03 -13.33
N ALA A 28 -3.59 0.94 -13.48
CA ALA A 28 -4.19 1.30 -14.77
C ALA A 28 -4.85 2.69 -14.68
N LEU A 29 -4.82 3.45 -15.78
CA LEU A 29 -5.51 4.75 -15.90
C LEU A 29 -5.20 5.74 -14.74
N GLY A 30 -3.98 5.69 -14.20
CA GLY A 30 -3.58 6.58 -13.12
C GLY A 30 -4.05 6.16 -11.72
N ILE A 31 -4.57 4.94 -11.53
CA ILE A 31 -5.08 4.42 -10.25
C ILE A 31 -4.47 3.05 -9.94
N ALA A 32 -4.07 2.85 -8.68
CA ALA A 32 -3.64 1.55 -8.16
C ALA A 32 -4.84 0.72 -7.74
N ARG A 33 -4.73 -0.61 -7.88
CA ARG A 33 -5.76 -1.57 -7.50
C ARG A 33 -5.13 -2.82 -6.91
N PHE A 34 -5.71 -3.32 -5.82
CA PHE A 34 -5.30 -4.58 -5.17
C PHE A 34 -6.50 -5.35 -4.59
N GLU A 35 -6.27 -6.58 -4.19
CA GLU A 35 -7.21 -7.45 -3.49
C GLU A 35 -6.96 -7.36 -1.98
N SER A 36 -7.85 -6.67 -1.28
CA SER A 36 -7.89 -6.65 0.18
C SER A 36 -8.65 -7.87 0.72
N PRO A 37 -8.39 -8.33 1.96
CA PRO A 37 -9.29 -9.26 2.66
C PRO A 37 -10.75 -8.75 2.74
N ARG A 38 -10.95 -7.44 2.61
CA ARG A 38 -12.27 -6.79 2.60
C ARG A 38 -12.89 -6.67 1.20
N GLY A 39 -12.15 -7.04 0.15
CA GLY A 39 -12.60 -7.00 -1.25
C GLY A 39 -11.68 -6.19 -2.17
N PRO A 40 -12.07 -5.95 -3.43
CA PRO A 40 -11.27 -5.14 -4.34
C PRO A 40 -11.11 -3.74 -3.77
N ALA A 41 -9.87 -3.26 -3.71
CA ALA A 41 -9.53 -1.95 -3.22
C ALA A 41 -8.80 -1.17 -4.32
N TRP A 42 -9.00 0.14 -4.35
CA TRP A 42 -8.30 1.04 -5.25
C TRP A 42 -7.81 2.24 -4.48
N PHE A 43 -6.65 2.77 -4.89
CA PHE A 43 -6.06 3.92 -4.23
C PHE A 43 -5.28 4.79 -5.20
N LYS A 44 -5.10 6.04 -4.78
CA LYS A 44 -4.19 6.98 -5.40
C LYS A 44 -3.49 7.82 -4.35
N GLU A 45 -2.19 7.91 -4.53
CA GLU A 45 -1.25 8.65 -3.72
C GLU A 45 -0.72 9.90 -4.43
N GLY A 46 -0.23 10.84 -3.65
CA GLY A 46 0.46 12.03 -4.11
C GLY A 46 1.48 12.49 -3.10
N HIS A 47 2.66 12.87 -3.60
CA HIS A 47 3.77 13.41 -2.83
C HIS A 47 4.31 14.64 -3.55
N ASP A 48 4.48 15.72 -2.81
CA ASP A 48 5.19 16.92 -3.23
C ASP A 48 5.95 17.51 -2.02
N ASP A 49 6.87 18.43 -2.26
CA ASP A 49 7.62 19.10 -1.21
C ASP A 49 6.65 19.86 -0.27
N GLY A 50 6.51 19.37 0.95
CA GLY A 50 5.61 19.90 1.97
C GLY A 50 4.17 19.38 1.91
N THR A 51 3.78 18.49 0.99
CA THR A 51 2.43 17.90 1.00
C THR A 51 2.38 16.41 0.63
N ASN A 52 1.55 15.66 1.35
CA ASN A 52 1.25 14.26 1.01
C ASN A 52 -0.27 14.04 1.01
N ASN A 53 -0.75 13.14 0.16
CA ASN A 53 -2.15 12.75 0.13
C ASN A 53 -2.34 11.29 -0.30
N LEU A 54 -3.40 10.68 0.18
CA LEU A 54 -3.82 9.33 -0.20
C LEU A 54 -5.35 9.24 -0.17
N ALA A 55 -5.94 8.78 -1.28
CA ALA A 55 -7.32 8.33 -1.35
C ALA A 55 -7.35 6.80 -1.50
N LEU A 56 -8.09 6.09 -0.64
CA LEU A 56 -8.28 4.64 -0.73
C LEU A 56 -9.75 4.28 -0.53
N CYS A 57 -10.25 3.36 -1.34
CA CYS A 57 -11.64 2.90 -1.25
C CYS A 57 -11.78 1.38 -1.39
N LEU A 58 -12.73 0.82 -0.66
CA LEU A 58 -13.15 -0.57 -0.73
C LEU A 58 -14.40 -0.69 -1.61
N ALA A 59 -14.29 -1.38 -2.75
CA ALA A 59 -15.36 -1.43 -3.74
C ALA A 59 -16.64 -2.13 -3.24
N ARG A 60 -16.51 -3.16 -2.39
CA ARG A 60 -17.68 -3.91 -1.89
C ARG A 60 -18.51 -3.10 -0.89
N SER A 61 -17.86 -2.55 0.13
CA SER A 61 -18.57 -1.80 1.18
C SER A 61 -18.86 -0.35 0.80
N ARG A 62 -18.15 0.19 -0.20
CA ARG A 62 -18.20 1.60 -0.62
C ARG A 62 -17.67 2.56 0.45
N ASP A 63 -16.84 2.04 1.35
CA ASP A 63 -16.13 2.85 2.33
C ASP A 63 -14.85 3.41 1.70
N CYS A 64 -14.53 4.66 2.02
CA CYS A 64 -13.37 5.37 1.52
C CYS A 64 -12.73 6.20 2.62
N VAL A 65 -11.41 6.39 2.52
CA VAL A 65 -10.64 7.31 3.34
C VAL A 65 -9.83 8.25 2.43
N LEU A 66 -9.80 9.53 2.80
CA LEU A 66 -8.93 10.54 2.21
C LEU A 66 -8.04 11.10 3.32
N LEU A 67 -6.73 10.92 3.18
CA LEU A 67 -5.72 11.42 4.09
C LEU A 67 -4.96 12.54 3.40
N MET A 68 -4.74 13.63 4.11
CA MET A 68 -4.02 14.81 3.62
C MET A 68 -3.08 15.31 4.70
N SER A 69 -1.85 15.65 4.31
CA SER A 69 -0.81 16.18 5.18
C SER A 69 -0.16 17.40 4.54
N ASN A 70 0.11 18.42 5.34
CA ASN A 70 0.96 19.58 5.00
C ASN A 70 2.41 19.39 5.46
N SER A 71 2.86 18.14 5.49
CA SER A 71 4.22 17.73 5.81
C SER A 71 4.58 16.50 4.99
N SER A 72 5.79 16.49 4.41
CA SER A 72 6.37 15.34 3.68
C SER A 72 6.69 14.14 4.58
N ASN A 73 6.48 14.27 5.90
CA ASN A 73 6.61 13.16 6.85
C ASN A 73 5.28 12.44 7.11
N GLY A 74 4.19 12.83 6.43
CA GLY A 74 2.85 12.32 6.73
C GLY A 74 2.64 10.86 6.37
N GLU A 75 3.33 10.36 5.36
CA GLU A 75 3.13 9.02 4.81
C GLU A 75 3.38 7.90 5.84
N SER A 76 4.27 8.11 6.81
CA SER A 76 4.63 7.09 7.81
C SER A 76 3.52 6.77 8.82
N ILE A 77 2.46 7.58 8.90
CA ILE A 77 1.29 7.31 9.76
C ILE A 77 0.06 6.83 8.96
N PHE A 78 0.10 6.93 7.63
CA PHE A 78 -1.05 6.59 6.78
C PHE A 78 -1.47 5.12 6.90
N PRO A 79 -0.57 4.11 6.93
CA PRO A 79 -0.97 2.72 7.07
C PRO A 79 -1.84 2.46 8.30
N GLN A 80 -1.45 3.01 9.46
CA GLN A 80 -2.18 2.87 10.72
C GLN A 80 -3.53 3.59 10.67
N LEU A 81 -3.61 4.77 10.04
CA LEU A 81 -4.88 5.49 9.87
C LEU A 81 -5.85 4.76 8.93
N ILE A 82 -5.34 4.18 7.83
CA ILE A 82 -6.14 3.36 6.92
C ILE A 82 -6.73 2.16 7.68
N GLU A 83 -5.90 1.44 8.43
CA GLU A 83 -6.33 0.29 9.23
C GLU A 83 -7.33 0.67 10.33
N ALA A 84 -7.12 1.80 11.00
CA ALA A 84 -8.03 2.29 12.03
C ALA A 84 -9.39 2.76 11.48
N THR A 85 -9.45 3.19 10.21
CA THR A 85 -10.67 3.74 9.59
C THR A 85 -11.44 2.71 8.80
N LEU A 86 -10.76 1.87 8.03
CA LEU A 86 -11.37 0.89 7.11
C LEU A 86 -11.26 -0.55 7.63
N GLY A 87 -10.48 -0.80 8.68
CA GLY A 87 -10.15 -2.12 9.21
C GLY A 87 -9.00 -2.80 8.45
N PRO A 88 -8.84 -4.14 8.58
CA PRO A 88 -7.78 -4.93 7.95
C PRO A 88 -7.89 -4.90 6.43
N VAL A 89 -7.30 -3.89 5.81
CA VAL A 89 -7.34 -3.73 4.35
C VAL A 89 -6.13 -4.29 3.67
N CYS A 90 -5.01 -4.51 4.36
CA CYS A 90 -3.76 -4.97 3.75
C CYS A 90 -3.20 -3.98 2.71
N PHE A 91 -3.15 -2.70 3.06
CA PHE A 91 -2.58 -1.68 2.17
C PHE A 91 -1.10 -1.99 1.84
N PRO A 92 -0.67 -1.94 0.55
CA PRO A 92 0.71 -2.23 0.14
C PRO A 92 1.65 -1.06 0.47
N TRP A 93 1.80 -0.75 1.76
CA TRP A 93 2.56 0.39 2.25
C TRP A 93 4.03 0.31 1.86
N TYR A 94 4.64 -0.88 1.80
CA TYR A 94 6.05 -0.99 1.41
C TYR A 94 6.24 -0.61 -0.03
N TRP A 95 5.37 -1.11 -0.91
CA TRP A 95 5.38 -0.75 -2.31
C TRP A 95 5.20 0.77 -2.49
N ALA A 96 4.26 1.37 -1.76
CA ALA A 96 4.03 2.82 -1.78
C ALA A 96 5.19 3.65 -1.16
N GLY A 97 6.15 3.02 -0.47
CA GLY A 97 7.22 3.70 0.26
C GLY A 97 6.80 4.27 1.63
N TYR A 98 5.63 3.89 2.13
CA TYR A 98 4.99 4.45 3.32
C TYR A 98 5.39 3.67 4.57
N ILE A 99 6.70 3.65 4.85
CA ILE A 99 7.26 2.89 5.98
C ILE A 99 6.64 3.39 7.31
N PRO A 100 6.00 2.51 8.10
CA PRO A 100 5.40 2.86 9.38
C PRO A 100 6.41 3.52 10.33
N PHE A 101 6.01 4.63 10.97
CA PHE A 101 6.88 5.41 11.84
C PHE A 101 7.38 4.64 13.08
N ASP A 102 6.60 3.67 13.54
CA ASP A 102 6.86 2.82 14.70
C ASP A 102 7.68 1.57 14.35
N HIS A 103 7.92 1.32 13.07
CA HIS A 103 8.75 0.22 12.56
C HIS A 103 9.75 0.72 11.50
N PRO A 104 10.72 1.59 11.85
CA PRO A 104 11.71 2.07 10.89
C PRO A 104 12.64 0.97 10.35
N GLU A 105 12.85 -0.11 11.11
CA GLU A 105 13.65 -1.28 10.73
C GLU A 105 13.08 -2.00 9.51
N TRP A 106 11.81 -1.78 9.21
CA TRP A 106 11.13 -2.36 8.08
C TRP A 106 11.72 -1.89 6.75
N LYS A 107 12.28 -0.70 6.64
CA LYS A 107 12.89 -0.20 5.39
C LYS A 107 13.85 -1.18 4.64
N ALA A 108 14.45 -2.16 5.32
CA ALA A 108 15.34 -3.15 4.72
C ALA A 108 14.66 -4.04 3.65
N PRO A 109 15.36 -4.39 2.55
CA PRO A 109 14.86 -5.32 1.54
C PRO A 109 14.49 -6.69 2.14
N GLY A 110 13.35 -7.25 1.73
CA GLY A 110 12.88 -8.57 2.20
C GLY A 110 12.24 -8.58 3.60
N ALA A 111 12.09 -7.42 4.24
CA ALA A 111 11.45 -7.31 5.55
C ALA A 111 9.91 -7.28 5.50
N HIS A 112 9.30 -7.29 4.31
CA HIS A 112 7.84 -7.18 4.16
C HIS A 112 7.24 -8.34 3.40
N PRO A 113 6.77 -9.36 4.11
CA PRO A 113 5.78 -10.23 3.51
C PRO A 113 4.55 -9.36 3.17
N PRO A 114 3.96 -9.49 1.98
CA PRO A 114 2.63 -8.97 1.74
C PRO A 114 1.72 -9.46 2.87
N CYS A 115 0.74 -8.63 3.22
CA CYS A 115 -0.32 -9.02 4.12
C CYS A 115 -0.84 -10.42 3.71
N ARG A 116 -0.58 -11.44 4.53
CA ARG A 116 -1.02 -12.80 4.22
C ARG A 116 -2.53 -12.80 4.13
N ARG A 117 -3.09 -13.33 3.04
CA ARG A 117 -4.53 -13.60 2.98
C ARG A 117 -4.89 -14.44 4.20
N THR A 118 -5.90 -13.99 4.94
CA THR A 118 -6.54 -14.82 5.97
C THR A 118 -7.06 -16.09 5.29
N GLY A 119 -6.32 -17.20 5.44
CA GLY A 119 -6.62 -18.48 4.78
C GLY A 119 -5.39 -19.33 4.43
N ASP A 120 -4.20 -18.73 4.28
CA ASP A 120 -2.97 -19.48 3.91
C ASP A 120 -2.16 -19.93 5.15
N GLY A 121 -2.81 -20.65 6.07
CA GLY A 121 -2.12 -21.48 7.06
C GLY A 121 -1.78 -22.84 6.46
N PRO A 122 -0.69 -23.51 6.88
CA PRO A 122 -0.35 -24.83 6.34
C PRO A 122 -1.47 -25.82 6.67
N ALA A 123 -1.91 -26.56 5.64
CA ALA A 123 -2.67 -27.80 5.81
C ALA A 123 -1.81 -28.88 6.48
#